data_AF-A0ABD1SV32-F1
#
_entry.id   AF-A0ABD1SV32-F1
#
_cell.length_a   1.000
_cell.length_b   1.000
_cell.length_c   1.000
_cell.angle_alpha   90.00
_cell.angle_beta   90.00
_cell.angle_gamma   90.00
#
_symmetry.space_group_name_H-M   'P 1'
#
loop_
_entity.id
_entity.type
_entity.pdbx_description
1 polymer ?
#
loop_
_entity_poly.entity_id
_entity_poly.type
_entity_poly.pdbx_seq_one_letter_code
_entity_poly.pdbx_strand_id
1 'polypeptide(L)'
;MASSSLIYETGLWKDLRAHVEDIKKTHLRELMSDTERCKSMMVEFDGILLDYSRQISNLDTVTKLYNLAEAAHLKEKINRMFNGERINSTENRPVLHIALRAPRDSVINSDGKNVVPDVWQVLDKIRDFSERVRSGAWVGATGKVLKDVIAIGIGGSFLGPLFVHTALQTDPEAIELARGRQLRFLANVDPIDVARNIGGLNPETTLVVVVSKTFTTAETMLNARTLREWISSALGPQAVTKHMVAVSTNLTLVEKFGIDPNNAFAFWDWVGGRYSVCSAVGVLPLSLQYGFSVVEKFLKGASSIDQHFKSAPFEKNLPVLLGLLSVWNVSFLGYPARAILPYSQALEKFAPHIQQVSMESNGKGVSIDGVPLPYETGEIDFGEPGTNGPTQLLPINSPGPCHTL
;
A
#
# COMPACT_ATOMS: atom_id res chain seq x y z
N MET A 1 17.17 31.16 12.09
CA MET A 1 16.01 30.28 11.87
C MET A 1 15.55 29.82 13.23
N ALA A 2 14.33 30.16 13.65
CA ALA A 2 13.85 29.75 14.97
C ALA A 2 13.90 28.22 15.05
N SER A 3 14.62 27.69 16.02
CA SER A 3 14.51 26.28 16.40
C SER A 3 13.06 26.10 16.85
N SER A 4 12.21 25.58 15.96
CA SER A 4 10.89 25.12 16.35
C SER A 4 11.12 23.97 17.33
N SER A 5 10.65 24.11 18.57
CA SER A 5 10.75 23.02 19.56
C SER A 5 10.18 21.75 18.95
N LEU A 6 10.89 20.63 19.08
CA LEU A 6 10.40 19.37 18.56
C LEU A 6 9.11 18.98 19.32
N ILE A 7 8.21 18.26 18.65
CA ILE A 7 6.87 17.98 19.20
C ILE A 7 6.92 17.35 20.60
N TYR A 8 7.95 16.53 20.87
CA TYR A 8 8.14 15.84 22.16
C TYR A 8 8.56 16.77 23.31
N GLU A 9 8.98 18.00 23.01
CA GLU A 9 9.41 19.01 23.99
C GLU A 9 8.27 19.92 24.45
N THR A 10 7.16 19.92 23.69
CA THR A 10 6.00 20.78 23.92
C THR A 10 5.29 20.47 25.23
N GLY A 11 4.57 21.46 25.76
CA GLY A 11 3.72 21.28 26.94
C GLY A 11 2.62 20.23 26.74
N LEU A 12 2.04 20.15 25.54
CA LEU A 12 1.01 19.15 25.19
C LEU A 12 1.54 17.73 25.23
N TRP A 13 2.77 17.50 24.77
CA TRP A 13 3.39 16.19 24.89
C TRP A 13 3.69 15.82 26.36
N LYS A 14 4.14 16.78 27.15
CA LYS A 14 4.37 16.58 28.60
C LYS A 14 3.05 16.31 29.35
N ASP A 15 1.98 16.98 28.96
CA ASP A 15 0.63 16.77 29.49
C ASP A 15 0.12 15.35 29.17
N LEU A 16 0.26 14.87 27.93
CA LEU A 16 -0.06 13.48 27.60
C LEU A 16 0.80 12.47 28.38
N ARG A 17 2.09 12.75 28.59
CA ARG A 17 2.95 11.90 29.44
C ARG A 17 2.47 11.85 30.89
N ALA A 18 2.04 12.98 31.45
CA ALA A 18 1.48 13.01 32.80
C ALA A 18 0.11 12.29 32.86
N HIS A 19 -0.71 12.44 31.83
CA HIS A 19 -2.04 11.82 31.71
C HIS A 19 -2.01 10.28 31.78
N VAL A 20 -0.90 9.65 31.39
CA VAL A 20 -0.69 8.20 31.55
C VAL A 20 -0.91 7.77 33.01
N GLU A 21 -0.51 8.57 33.99
CA GLU A 21 -0.68 8.25 35.41
C GLU A 21 -2.15 8.23 35.84
N ASP A 22 -3.01 9.01 35.19
CA ASP A 22 -4.45 8.96 35.42
C ASP A 22 -5.10 7.77 34.72
N ILE A 23 -4.67 7.47 33.50
CA ILE A 23 -5.16 6.30 32.75
C ILE A 23 -4.77 4.99 33.44
N LYS A 24 -3.59 4.89 34.04
CA LYS A 24 -3.16 3.73 34.85
C LYS A 24 -4.09 3.43 36.04
N LYS A 25 -4.84 4.42 36.54
CA LYS A 25 -5.81 4.24 37.62
C LYS A 25 -7.15 3.67 37.13
N THR A 26 -7.36 3.62 35.82
CA THR A 26 -8.58 3.07 35.20
C THR A 26 -8.34 1.64 34.74
N HIS A 27 -9.41 0.84 34.65
CA HIS A 27 -9.35 -0.48 34.04
C HIS A 27 -10.24 -0.55 32.79
N LEU A 28 -9.80 -1.26 31.74
CA LEU A 28 -10.57 -1.33 30.48
C LEU A 28 -12.00 -1.84 30.70
N ARG A 29 -12.19 -2.80 31.61
CA ARG A 29 -13.53 -3.29 32.01
C ARG A 29 -14.45 -2.17 32.51
N GLU A 30 -13.93 -1.22 33.28
CA GLU A 30 -14.70 -0.07 33.78
C GLU A 30 -15.01 0.89 32.63
N LEU A 31 -14.01 1.19 31.78
CA LEU A 31 -14.18 2.02 30.59
C LEU A 31 -15.22 1.43 29.61
N MET A 32 -15.32 0.10 29.52
CA MET A 32 -16.30 -0.61 28.69
C MET A 32 -17.70 -0.65 29.31
N SER A 33 -17.83 -0.39 30.62
CA SER A 33 -19.12 -0.31 31.29
C SER A 33 -19.84 1.02 31.04
N ASP A 34 -19.10 2.06 30.65
CA ASP A 34 -19.65 3.33 30.19
C ASP A 34 -20.13 3.22 28.73
N THR A 35 -21.43 3.01 28.56
CA THR A 35 -22.07 2.80 27.26
C THR A 35 -22.04 4.03 26.37
N GLU A 36 -22.13 5.23 26.95
CA GLU A 36 -22.11 6.49 26.19
C GLU A 36 -20.70 6.83 25.72
N ARG A 37 -19.67 6.53 26.52
CA ARG A 37 -18.28 6.56 26.06
C ARG A 37 -18.06 5.57 24.91
N CYS A 38 -18.54 4.34 25.03
CA CYS A 38 -18.35 3.34 23.98
C CYS A 38 -18.98 3.78 22.65
N LYS A 39 -20.21 4.32 22.68
CA LYS A 39 -20.88 4.86 21.48
C LYS A 39 -20.15 6.05 20.87
N SER A 40 -19.60 6.94 21.69
CA SER A 40 -18.84 8.11 21.20
C SER A 40 -17.46 7.74 20.66
N MET A 41 -16.96 6.54 20.96
CA MET A 41 -15.70 5.99 20.43
C MET A 41 -15.93 5.04 19.24
N MET A 42 -16.92 5.35 18.42
CA MET A 42 -17.22 4.69 17.16
C MET A 42 -17.33 5.74 16.05
N VAL A 43 -16.64 5.52 14.93
CA VAL A 43 -16.74 6.40 13.75
C VAL A 43 -16.94 5.53 12.52
N GLU A 44 -17.92 5.88 11.70
CA GLU A 44 -18.23 5.17 10.47
C GLU A 44 -18.04 6.07 9.26
N PHE A 45 -17.48 5.52 8.19
CA PHE A 45 -17.39 6.15 6.88
C PHE A 45 -17.41 5.08 5.79
N ASP A 46 -18.27 5.24 4.77
CA ASP A 46 -18.39 4.33 3.62
C ASP A 46 -18.47 2.83 3.98
N GLY A 47 -19.25 2.50 5.01
CA GLY A 47 -19.43 1.11 5.47
C GLY A 47 -18.24 0.53 6.25
N ILE A 48 -17.24 1.35 6.58
CA ILE A 48 -16.14 0.99 7.48
C ILE A 48 -16.43 1.60 8.86
N LEU A 49 -16.62 0.74 9.85
CA LEU A 49 -16.76 1.12 11.25
C LEU A 49 -15.43 0.97 11.98
N LEU A 50 -14.90 2.08 12.50
CA LEU A 50 -13.81 2.09 13.46
C LEU A 50 -14.39 2.12 14.88
N ASP A 51 -14.37 0.97 15.55
CA ASP A 51 -14.62 0.87 17.00
C ASP A 51 -13.29 0.91 17.75
N TYR A 52 -13.03 2.02 18.42
CA TYR A 52 -11.83 2.21 19.23
C TYR A 52 -12.14 2.32 20.73
N SER A 53 -13.36 1.94 21.15
CA SER A 53 -13.77 1.92 22.56
C SER A 53 -12.90 1.01 23.44
N ARG A 54 -12.28 -0.02 22.85
CA ARG A 54 -11.41 -0.97 23.55
C ARG A 54 -9.97 -0.47 23.76
N GLN A 55 -9.66 0.76 23.32
CA GLN A 55 -8.37 1.37 23.62
C GLN A 55 -8.26 1.74 25.10
N ILE A 56 -7.06 1.62 25.68
CA ILE A 56 -6.75 2.08 27.05
C ILE A 56 -6.65 3.61 27.03
N SER A 57 -7.80 4.28 26.89
CA SER A 57 -7.94 5.72 26.73
C SER A 57 -9.36 6.17 27.11
N ASN A 58 -9.53 7.42 27.51
CA ASN A 58 -10.83 8.05 27.72
C ASN A 58 -11.02 9.24 26.77
N LEU A 59 -12.18 9.91 26.82
CA LEU A 59 -12.48 11.05 25.93
C LEU A 59 -11.50 12.22 26.13
N ASP A 60 -10.98 12.40 27.34
CA ASP A 60 -9.96 13.41 27.63
C ASP A 60 -8.61 13.05 26.97
N THR A 61 -8.19 11.77 27.01
CA THR A 61 -7.03 11.28 26.26
C THR A 61 -7.16 11.63 24.77
N VAL A 62 -8.32 11.32 24.19
CA VAL A 62 -8.58 11.54 22.76
C VAL A 62 -8.56 13.03 22.42
N THR A 63 -9.14 13.87 23.28
CA THR A 63 -9.09 15.34 23.14
C THR A 63 -7.66 15.87 23.20
N LYS A 64 -6.84 15.38 24.15
CA LYS A 64 -5.42 15.75 24.25
C LYS A 64 -4.62 15.33 23.00
N LEU A 65 -4.94 14.19 22.40
CA LEU A 65 -4.33 13.75 21.15
C LEU A 65 -4.71 14.65 19.96
N TYR A 66 -5.94 15.16 19.89
CA TYR A 66 -6.31 16.15 18.87
C TYR A 66 -5.54 17.45 19.06
N ASN A 67 -5.42 17.94 20.29
CA ASN A 67 -4.62 19.13 20.59
C ASN A 67 -3.15 18.95 20.18
N LEU A 68 -2.58 17.75 20.38
CA LEU A 68 -1.24 17.42 19.90
C LEU A 68 -1.16 17.43 18.36
N ALA A 69 -2.17 16.92 17.67
CA ALA A 69 -2.24 16.91 16.21
C ALA A 69 -2.30 18.33 15.61
N GLU A 70 -3.10 19.21 16.23
CA GLU A 70 -3.19 20.63 15.88
C GLU A 70 -1.85 21.34 16.10
N ALA A 71 -1.21 21.14 17.27
CA ALA A 71 0.12 21.70 17.55
C ALA A 71 1.22 21.14 16.64
N ALA A 72 1.04 19.92 16.12
CA ALA A 72 1.93 19.33 15.13
C ALA A 72 1.64 19.80 13.70
N HIS A 73 0.66 20.70 13.49
CA HIS A 73 0.22 21.21 12.19
C HIS A 73 -0.16 20.09 11.21
N LEU A 74 -0.89 19.09 11.71
CA LEU A 74 -1.22 17.90 10.91
C LEU A 74 -2.08 18.26 9.71
N LYS A 75 -3.09 19.12 9.86
CA LYS A 75 -4.00 19.51 8.77
C LYS A 75 -3.24 20.23 7.66
N GLU A 76 -2.31 21.10 8.01
CA GLU A 76 -1.43 21.80 7.09
C GLU A 76 -0.53 20.81 6.37
N LYS A 77 0.12 19.87 7.08
CA LYS A 77 0.95 18.82 6.46
C LYS A 77 0.17 17.97 5.46
N ILE A 78 -1.07 17.60 5.79
CA ILE A 78 -1.98 16.90 4.86
C ILE A 78 -2.23 17.78 3.63
N ASN A 79 -2.61 19.04 3.80
CA ASN A 79 -2.86 19.95 2.67
C ASN A 79 -1.63 20.14 1.79
N ARG A 80 -0.44 20.28 2.38
CA ARG A 80 0.84 20.37 1.66
C ARG A 80 1.10 19.12 0.80
N MET A 81 0.82 17.92 1.34
CA MET A 81 0.87 16.67 0.56
C MET A 81 -0.10 16.70 -0.63
N PHE A 82 -1.37 17.02 -0.39
CA PHE A 82 -2.40 17.05 -1.43
C PHE A 82 -2.18 18.14 -2.48
N ASN A 83 -1.49 19.22 -2.13
CA ASN A 83 -1.11 20.30 -3.05
C ASN A 83 0.17 20.00 -3.85
N GLY A 84 0.81 18.83 -3.60
CA GLY A 84 2.01 18.38 -4.30
C GLY A 84 3.27 19.14 -3.93
N GLU A 85 3.33 19.70 -2.73
CA GLU A 85 4.56 20.25 -2.20
C GLU A 85 5.61 19.15 -2.00
N ARG A 86 6.88 19.55 -2.06
CA ARG A 86 8.04 18.66 -1.88
C ARG A 86 8.25 18.31 -0.41
N ILE A 87 7.32 17.56 0.17
CA ILE A 87 7.33 17.21 1.60
C ILE A 87 8.30 16.08 1.94
N ASN A 88 8.77 15.30 0.96
CA ASN A 88 9.91 14.41 1.12
C ASN A 88 11.18 15.25 0.98
N SER A 89 11.59 15.89 2.06
CA SER A 89 12.66 16.90 2.08
C SER A 89 14.05 16.32 1.78
N THR A 90 14.34 15.09 2.24
CA THR A 90 15.66 14.47 2.09
C THR A 90 15.97 14.10 0.64
N GLU A 91 14.96 13.74 -0.14
CA GLU A 91 15.09 13.52 -1.59
C GLU A 91 14.61 14.71 -2.42
N ASN A 92 14.10 15.76 -1.76
CA ASN A 92 13.46 16.92 -2.37
C ASN A 92 12.37 16.51 -3.39
N ARG A 93 11.39 15.70 -2.99
CA ARG A 93 10.33 15.16 -3.88
C ARG A 93 8.91 15.43 -3.37
N PRO A 94 7.92 15.58 -4.27
CA PRO A 94 6.51 15.47 -3.92
C PRO A 94 6.15 14.04 -3.47
N VAL A 95 5.04 13.92 -2.74
CA VAL A 95 4.45 12.63 -2.35
C VAL A 95 2.99 12.62 -2.80
N LEU A 96 2.73 12.03 -3.97
CA LEU A 96 1.48 12.24 -4.71
C LEU A 96 0.74 10.96 -5.10
N HIS A 97 0.91 9.87 -4.33
CA HIS A 97 0.21 8.61 -4.60
C HIS A 97 -1.33 8.75 -4.64
N ILE A 98 -1.89 9.77 -4.00
CA ILE A 98 -3.32 10.14 -4.09
C ILE A 98 -3.74 10.57 -5.51
N ALA A 99 -2.83 11.10 -6.33
CA ALA A 99 -3.12 11.48 -7.71
C ALA A 99 -3.42 10.26 -8.60
N LEU A 100 -2.91 9.07 -8.23
CA LEU A 100 -3.08 7.82 -8.99
C LEU A 100 -4.53 7.32 -9.04
N ARG A 101 -5.36 7.81 -8.12
CA ARG A 101 -6.77 7.44 -7.97
C ARG A 101 -7.70 8.65 -7.91
N ALA A 102 -7.19 9.85 -8.20
CA ALA A 102 -8.01 11.06 -8.21
C ALA A 102 -8.99 11.07 -9.40
N PRO A 103 -10.18 11.68 -9.24
CA PRO A 103 -11.10 11.95 -10.34
C PRO A 103 -10.42 12.64 -11.53
N ARG A 104 -10.89 12.37 -12.76
CA ARG A 104 -10.30 12.88 -14.02
C ARG A 104 -10.15 14.40 -14.07
N ASP A 105 -11.09 15.10 -13.46
CA ASP A 105 -11.20 16.56 -13.42
C ASP A 105 -10.44 17.20 -12.25
N SER A 106 -9.78 16.39 -11.40
CA SER A 106 -9.00 16.90 -10.29
C SER A 106 -7.76 17.67 -10.76
N VAL A 107 -7.38 18.66 -9.98
CA VAL A 107 -6.15 19.44 -10.18
C VAL A 107 -5.21 19.17 -9.02
N ILE A 108 -4.13 18.45 -9.30
CA ILE A 108 -3.06 18.17 -8.35
C ILE A 108 -1.75 18.54 -9.04
N ASN A 109 -1.10 19.58 -8.54
CA ASN A 109 0.07 20.14 -9.19
C ASN A 109 1.37 19.54 -8.64
N SER A 110 2.30 19.21 -9.53
CA SER A 110 3.70 18.94 -9.20
C SER A 110 4.54 19.88 -10.05
N ASP A 111 5.36 20.72 -9.42
CA ASP A 111 6.22 21.71 -10.10
C ASP A 111 5.48 22.57 -11.14
N GLY A 112 4.26 23.01 -10.79
CA GLY A 112 3.43 23.87 -11.65
C GLY A 112 2.67 23.15 -12.76
N LYS A 113 2.76 21.82 -12.88
CA LYS A 113 2.00 21.02 -13.84
C LYS A 113 0.97 20.15 -13.13
N ASN A 114 -0.29 20.16 -13.61
CA ASN A 114 -1.29 19.18 -13.17
C ASN A 114 -0.88 17.77 -13.62
N VAL A 115 -0.69 16.84 -12.68
CA VAL A 115 -0.24 15.47 -12.97
C VAL A 115 -1.40 14.51 -13.28
N VAL A 116 -2.63 14.87 -12.93
CA VAL A 116 -3.82 14.00 -13.09
C VAL A 116 -4.06 13.60 -14.56
N PRO A 117 -3.91 14.48 -15.57
CA PRO A 117 -4.03 14.08 -16.97
C PRO A 117 -3.00 13.03 -17.39
N ASP A 118 -1.74 13.14 -16.93
CA ASP A 118 -0.70 12.14 -17.22
C ASP A 118 -1.05 10.79 -16.58
N VAL A 119 -1.62 10.82 -15.36
CA VAL A 119 -2.14 9.61 -14.68
C VAL A 119 -3.19 8.93 -15.53
N TRP A 120 -4.22 9.67 -15.94
CA TRP A 120 -5.31 9.10 -16.72
C TRP A 120 -4.89 8.64 -18.12
N GLN A 121 -3.89 9.28 -18.73
CA GLN A 121 -3.29 8.77 -19.97
C GLN A 121 -2.72 7.36 -19.79
N VAL A 122 -2.02 7.09 -18.69
CA VAL A 122 -1.50 5.74 -18.39
C VAL A 122 -2.63 4.78 -18.05
N LEU A 123 -3.62 5.20 -17.24
CA LEU A 123 -4.78 4.35 -16.90
C LEU A 123 -5.60 3.97 -18.14
N ASP A 124 -5.84 4.92 -19.05
CA ASP A 124 -6.52 4.68 -20.33
C ASP A 124 -5.72 3.71 -21.20
N LYS A 125 -4.39 3.90 -21.28
CA LYS A 125 -3.51 2.95 -21.97
C LYS A 125 -3.57 1.55 -21.38
N ILE A 126 -3.65 1.41 -20.04
CA ILE A 126 -3.78 0.12 -19.37
C ILE A 126 -5.14 -0.50 -19.66
N ARG A 127 -6.23 0.28 -19.59
CA ARG A 127 -7.58 -0.19 -19.95
C ARG A 127 -7.56 -0.77 -21.36
N ASP A 128 -7.14 0.02 -22.34
CA ASP A 128 -7.16 -0.38 -23.75
C ASP A 128 -6.23 -1.57 -24.03
N PHE A 129 -5.06 -1.64 -23.38
CA PHE A 129 -4.16 -2.81 -23.50
C PHE A 129 -4.77 -4.06 -22.87
N SER A 130 -5.27 -3.97 -21.64
CA SER A 130 -5.84 -5.10 -20.92
C SER A 130 -7.08 -5.66 -21.62
N GLU A 131 -7.93 -4.80 -22.19
CA GLU A 131 -9.09 -5.21 -22.98
C GLU A 131 -8.68 -5.94 -24.26
N ARG A 132 -7.65 -5.47 -24.98
CA ARG A 132 -7.14 -6.18 -26.16
C ARG A 132 -6.58 -7.55 -25.82
N VAL A 133 -5.83 -7.68 -24.72
CA VAL A 133 -5.31 -8.98 -24.26
C VAL A 133 -6.45 -9.92 -23.84
N ARG A 134 -7.44 -9.41 -23.10
CA ARG A 134 -8.56 -10.21 -22.59
C ARG A 134 -9.54 -10.66 -23.68
N SER A 135 -9.79 -9.81 -24.67
CA SER A 135 -10.64 -10.11 -25.83
C SER A 135 -9.98 -11.01 -26.87
N GLY A 136 -8.65 -11.19 -26.79
CA GLY A 136 -7.87 -11.93 -27.79
C GLY A 136 -7.50 -11.11 -29.03
N ALA A 137 -7.78 -9.80 -29.05
CA ALA A 137 -7.27 -8.91 -30.10
C ALA A 137 -5.74 -8.72 -30.03
N TRP A 138 -5.14 -8.92 -28.84
CA TRP A 138 -3.71 -9.11 -28.67
C TRP A 138 -3.39 -10.58 -28.45
N VAL A 139 -2.61 -11.15 -29.36
CA VAL A 139 -2.21 -12.56 -29.35
C VAL A 139 -0.70 -12.70 -29.14
N GLY A 140 -0.30 -13.87 -28.64
CA GLY A 140 1.09 -14.27 -28.55
C GLY A 140 1.73 -14.50 -29.92
N ALA A 141 3.02 -14.85 -29.92
CA ALA A 141 3.82 -15.09 -31.12
C ALA A 141 3.25 -16.20 -32.02
N THR A 142 2.49 -17.14 -31.45
CA THR A 142 1.85 -18.25 -32.20
C THR A 142 0.40 -17.96 -32.58
N GLY A 143 -0.10 -16.74 -32.35
CA GLY A 143 -1.49 -16.37 -32.60
C GLY A 143 -2.48 -16.82 -31.52
N LYS A 144 -2.02 -17.47 -30.44
CA LYS A 144 -2.87 -17.87 -29.31
C LYS A 144 -3.15 -16.71 -28.37
N VAL A 145 -4.32 -16.75 -27.72
CA VAL A 145 -4.72 -15.78 -26.69
C VAL A 145 -3.84 -15.92 -25.45
N LEU A 146 -3.40 -14.79 -24.90
CA LEU A 146 -2.63 -14.74 -23.65
C LEU A 146 -3.59 -14.75 -22.45
N LYS A 147 -3.52 -15.82 -21.65
CA LYS A 147 -4.40 -16.07 -20.50
C LYS A 147 -3.63 -16.18 -19.18
N ASP A 148 -2.35 -16.50 -19.25
CA ASP A 148 -1.46 -16.62 -18.10
C ASP A 148 -0.61 -15.35 -18.01
N VAL A 149 -0.46 -14.80 -16.80
CA VAL A 149 0.30 -13.58 -16.54
C VAL A 149 1.27 -13.84 -15.40
N ILE A 150 2.55 -13.50 -15.60
CA ILE A 150 3.53 -13.44 -14.52
C ILE A 150 3.98 -11.99 -14.34
N ALA A 151 3.69 -11.41 -13.18
CA ALA A 151 4.18 -10.10 -12.79
C ALA A 151 5.48 -10.25 -11.98
N ILE A 152 6.56 -9.65 -12.45
CA ILE A 152 7.87 -9.67 -11.78
C ILE A 152 8.09 -8.36 -11.03
N GLY A 153 8.40 -8.43 -9.75
CA GLY A 153 8.74 -7.26 -8.94
C GLY A 153 9.13 -7.65 -7.53
N ILE A 154 9.79 -6.76 -6.79
CA ILE A 154 10.16 -7.00 -5.38
C ILE A 154 9.70 -5.82 -4.50
N GLY A 155 9.45 -6.10 -3.22
CA GLY A 155 9.00 -5.10 -2.24
C GLY A 155 7.72 -4.42 -2.70
N GLY A 156 7.77 -3.10 -2.90
CA GLY A 156 6.61 -2.30 -3.27
C GLY A 156 6.01 -2.64 -4.65
N SER A 157 6.83 -3.18 -5.55
CA SER A 157 6.40 -3.66 -6.86
C SER A 157 5.63 -5.00 -6.80
N PHE A 158 5.53 -5.62 -5.62
CA PHE A 158 5.00 -6.96 -5.41
C PHE A 158 3.95 -7.03 -4.30
N LEU A 159 4.26 -6.53 -3.10
CA LEU A 159 3.44 -6.76 -1.90
C LEU A 159 2.03 -6.20 -2.02
N GLY A 160 1.89 -4.95 -2.49
CA GLY A 160 0.57 -4.33 -2.71
C GLY A 160 -0.25 -5.05 -3.79
N PRO A 161 0.29 -5.25 -5.01
CA PRO A 161 -0.39 -6.01 -6.06
C PRO A 161 -0.78 -7.43 -5.63
N LEU A 162 0.10 -8.15 -4.94
CA LEU A 162 -0.19 -9.48 -4.42
C LEU A 162 -1.32 -9.44 -3.39
N PHE A 163 -1.30 -8.47 -2.47
CA PHE A 163 -2.38 -8.27 -1.50
C PHE A 163 -3.75 -8.08 -2.18
N VAL A 164 -3.83 -7.14 -3.12
CA VAL A 164 -5.09 -6.86 -3.82
C VAL A 164 -5.53 -8.06 -4.66
N HIS A 165 -4.60 -8.74 -5.33
CA HIS A 165 -4.89 -9.97 -6.06
C HIS A 165 -5.50 -11.04 -5.15
N THR A 166 -4.87 -11.35 -4.02
CA THR A 166 -5.36 -12.36 -3.07
C THR A 166 -6.75 -12.02 -2.53
N ALA A 167 -7.01 -10.74 -2.23
CA ALA A 167 -8.34 -10.31 -1.81
C ALA A 167 -9.40 -10.49 -2.92
N LEU A 168 -9.10 -10.02 -4.14
CA LEU A 168 -10.02 -10.09 -5.28
C LEU A 168 -10.30 -11.52 -5.76
N GLN A 169 -9.48 -12.52 -5.39
CA GLN A 169 -9.80 -13.93 -5.67
C GLN A 169 -11.08 -14.42 -4.98
N THR A 170 -11.63 -13.66 -4.04
CA THR A 170 -12.87 -13.98 -3.33
C THR A 170 -14.06 -13.11 -3.74
N ASP A 171 -13.84 -12.08 -4.56
CA ASP A 171 -14.91 -11.21 -5.05
C ASP A 171 -15.69 -11.91 -6.20
N PRO A 172 -17.03 -12.00 -6.14
CA PRO A 172 -17.81 -12.74 -7.13
C PRO A 172 -17.65 -12.26 -8.57
N GLU A 173 -17.57 -10.94 -8.80
CA GLU A 173 -17.40 -10.37 -10.14
C GLU A 173 -15.99 -10.62 -10.67
N ALA A 174 -14.98 -10.43 -9.82
CA ALA A 174 -13.59 -10.70 -10.14
C ALA A 174 -13.35 -12.18 -10.47
N ILE A 175 -13.97 -13.11 -9.73
CA ILE A 175 -13.91 -14.56 -9.99
C ILE A 175 -14.43 -14.87 -11.39
N GLU A 176 -15.59 -14.32 -11.77
CA GLU A 176 -16.18 -14.57 -13.08
C GLU A 176 -15.29 -14.03 -14.20
N LEU A 177 -14.79 -12.80 -14.04
CA LEU A 177 -13.92 -12.15 -15.02
C LEU A 177 -12.52 -12.78 -15.11
N ALA A 178 -12.11 -13.54 -14.10
CA ALA A 178 -10.85 -14.29 -14.04
C ALA A 178 -10.94 -15.70 -14.64
N ARG A 179 -12.14 -16.18 -15.01
CA ARG A 179 -12.34 -17.57 -15.45
C ARG A 179 -11.42 -17.92 -16.62
N GLY A 180 -10.64 -19.00 -16.46
CA GLY A 180 -9.70 -19.48 -17.48
C GLY A 180 -8.43 -18.64 -17.63
N ARG A 181 -8.18 -17.69 -16.71
CA ARG A 181 -6.98 -16.85 -16.67
C ARG A 181 -6.24 -17.05 -15.34
N GLN A 182 -4.93 -16.86 -15.36
CA GLN A 182 -4.12 -16.96 -14.16
C GLN A 182 -3.14 -15.80 -14.06
N LEU A 183 -3.04 -15.21 -12.87
CA LEU A 183 -2.02 -14.23 -12.52
C LEU A 183 -1.12 -14.84 -11.44
N ARG A 184 0.19 -14.73 -11.62
CA ARG A 184 1.21 -15.11 -10.63
C ARG A 184 2.17 -13.96 -10.41
N PHE A 185 2.77 -13.92 -9.22
CA PHE A 185 3.73 -12.91 -8.83
C PHE A 185 5.08 -13.56 -8.51
N LEU A 186 6.13 -13.11 -9.19
CA LEU A 186 7.51 -13.57 -9.05
C LEU A 186 8.35 -12.46 -8.41
N ALA A 187 8.94 -12.73 -7.25
CA ALA A 187 9.69 -11.71 -6.51
C ALA A 187 11.09 -12.14 -6.13
N ASN A 188 11.22 -13.34 -5.55
CA ASN A 188 12.48 -13.78 -5.00
C ASN A 188 13.47 -14.13 -6.13
N VAL A 189 14.75 -13.84 -5.90
CA VAL A 189 15.84 -14.20 -6.80
C VAL A 189 16.17 -15.70 -6.74
N ASP A 190 15.71 -16.37 -5.69
CA ASP A 190 15.80 -17.83 -5.55
C ASP A 190 15.14 -18.54 -6.75
N PRO A 191 15.88 -19.40 -7.48
CA PRO A 191 15.35 -20.11 -8.66
C PRO A 191 14.14 -20.99 -8.35
N ILE A 192 13.90 -21.38 -7.09
CA ILE A 192 12.67 -22.09 -6.70
C ILE A 192 11.42 -21.23 -6.93
N ASP A 193 11.50 -19.92 -6.72
CA ASP A 193 10.36 -19.01 -6.97
C ASP A 193 10.04 -18.94 -8.47
N VAL A 194 11.08 -18.88 -9.32
CA VAL A 194 10.93 -18.99 -10.78
C VAL A 194 10.27 -20.31 -11.17
N ALA A 195 10.81 -21.43 -10.69
CA ALA A 195 10.31 -22.77 -11.02
C ALA A 195 8.83 -22.95 -10.64
N ARG A 196 8.42 -22.45 -9.46
CA ARG A 196 7.01 -22.45 -9.02
C ARG A 196 6.15 -21.58 -9.93
N ASN A 197 6.64 -20.40 -10.32
CA ASN A 197 5.88 -19.47 -11.14
C ASN A 197 5.70 -19.94 -12.59
N ILE A 198 6.69 -20.60 -13.20
CA ILE A 198 6.56 -21.13 -14.57
C ILE A 198 5.93 -22.54 -14.63
N GLY A 199 5.94 -23.27 -13.52
CA GLY A 199 5.44 -24.64 -13.44
C GLY A 199 3.99 -24.78 -13.94
N GLY A 200 3.80 -25.61 -14.96
CA GLY A 200 2.49 -25.87 -15.58
C GLY A 200 1.99 -24.79 -16.54
N LEU A 201 2.72 -23.70 -16.76
CA LEU A 201 2.36 -22.67 -17.73
C LEU A 201 2.91 -22.99 -19.12
N ASN A 202 2.20 -22.52 -20.16
CA ASN A 202 2.63 -22.63 -21.55
C ASN A 202 3.23 -21.28 -22.01
N PRO A 203 4.49 -21.22 -22.47
CA PRO A 203 5.08 -20.00 -23.02
C PRO A 203 4.21 -19.33 -24.09
N GLU A 204 3.52 -20.11 -24.94
CA GLU A 204 2.66 -19.58 -26.02
C GLU A 204 1.45 -18.80 -25.53
N THR A 205 1.01 -19.01 -24.29
CA THR A 205 -0.17 -18.34 -23.71
C THR A 205 0.16 -17.45 -22.52
N THR A 206 1.45 -17.24 -22.23
CA THR A 206 1.93 -16.49 -21.07
C THR A 206 2.42 -15.10 -21.44
N LEU A 207 1.95 -14.08 -20.71
CA LEU A 207 2.43 -12.70 -20.74
C LEU A 207 3.26 -12.41 -19.49
N VAL A 208 4.40 -11.75 -19.65
CA VAL A 208 5.25 -11.32 -18.54
C VAL A 208 5.19 -9.81 -18.39
N VAL A 209 4.92 -9.34 -17.17
CA VAL A 209 4.92 -7.92 -16.80
C VAL A 209 6.14 -7.65 -15.91
N VAL A 210 7.12 -6.91 -16.42
CA VAL A 210 8.34 -6.56 -15.66
C VAL A 210 8.14 -5.24 -14.93
N VAL A 211 8.10 -5.25 -13.60
CA VAL A 211 7.79 -4.08 -12.77
C VAL A 211 9.02 -3.59 -12.03
N SER A 212 9.68 -2.56 -12.56
CA SER A 212 10.84 -1.93 -11.93
C SER A 212 10.96 -0.45 -12.31
N LYS A 213 10.97 0.43 -11.30
CA LYS A 213 11.06 1.89 -11.48
C LYS A 213 12.29 2.28 -12.31
N THR A 214 13.45 1.80 -11.89
CA THR A 214 14.75 2.10 -12.49
C THR A 214 15.09 1.16 -13.64
N PHE A 215 14.42 0.00 -13.69
CA PHE A 215 14.75 -1.11 -14.59
C PHE A 215 16.17 -1.68 -14.38
N THR A 216 16.70 -1.52 -13.16
CA THR A 216 18.04 -1.96 -12.77
C THR A 216 18.07 -2.81 -11.51
N THR A 217 16.94 -3.01 -10.83
CA THR A 217 16.84 -3.84 -9.60
C THR A 217 17.37 -5.25 -9.87
N ALA A 218 18.37 -5.68 -9.10
CA ALA A 218 19.14 -6.89 -9.41
C ALA A 218 18.26 -8.14 -9.49
N GLU A 219 17.42 -8.36 -8.47
CA GLU A 219 16.51 -9.50 -8.36
C GLU A 219 15.49 -9.49 -9.50
N THR A 220 14.81 -8.36 -9.72
CA THR A 220 13.81 -8.20 -10.78
C THR A 220 14.42 -8.42 -12.16
N MET A 221 15.60 -7.86 -12.43
CA MET A 221 16.24 -7.99 -13.73
C MET A 221 16.83 -9.37 -13.98
N LEU A 222 17.26 -10.08 -12.93
CA LEU A 222 17.65 -11.49 -13.07
C LEU A 222 16.44 -12.33 -13.45
N ASN A 223 15.33 -12.20 -12.71
CA ASN A 223 14.08 -12.91 -13.01
C ASN A 223 13.53 -12.56 -14.39
N ALA A 224 13.57 -11.29 -14.79
CA ALA A 224 13.15 -10.86 -16.13
C ALA A 224 13.99 -11.53 -17.23
N ARG A 225 15.31 -11.58 -17.08
CA ARG A 225 16.18 -12.30 -18.03
C ARG A 225 15.87 -13.79 -18.08
N THR A 226 15.61 -14.41 -16.93
CA THR A 226 15.24 -15.84 -16.85
C THR A 226 13.92 -16.12 -17.58
N LEU A 227 12.87 -15.31 -17.38
CA LEU A 227 11.60 -15.49 -18.11
C LEU A 227 11.72 -15.13 -19.59
N ARG A 228 12.56 -14.16 -19.95
CA ARG A 228 12.89 -13.85 -21.35
C ARG A 228 13.52 -15.06 -22.02
N GLU A 229 14.47 -15.73 -21.36
CA GLU A 229 15.11 -16.93 -21.88
C GLU A 229 14.10 -18.08 -22.00
N TRP A 230 13.27 -18.29 -20.98
CA TRP A 230 12.20 -19.31 -21.02
C TRP A 230 11.23 -19.13 -22.20
N ILE A 231 10.82 -17.89 -22.49
CA ILE A 231 9.99 -17.56 -23.66
C ILE A 231 10.77 -17.76 -24.96
N SER A 232 11.99 -17.20 -25.04
CA SER A 232 12.78 -17.17 -26.28
C SER A 232 13.27 -18.55 -26.69
N SER A 233 13.62 -19.41 -25.74
CA SER A 233 13.98 -20.80 -25.97
C SER A 233 12.82 -21.62 -26.55
N ALA A 234 11.58 -21.30 -26.19
CA ALA A 234 10.39 -22.00 -26.70
C ALA A 234 9.85 -21.44 -28.03
N LEU A 235 9.86 -20.11 -28.19
CA LEU A 235 9.12 -19.41 -29.26
C LEU A 235 10.01 -18.59 -30.21
N GLY A 236 11.31 -18.56 -29.94
CA GLY A 236 12.28 -17.72 -30.62
C GLY A 236 12.39 -16.29 -30.04
N PRO A 237 13.52 -15.58 -30.27
CA PRO A 237 13.77 -14.27 -29.66
C PRO A 237 12.75 -13.17 -30.01
N GLN A 238 12.10 -13.27 -31.16
CA GLN A 238 11.11 -12.29 -31.62
C GLN A 238 9.83 -12.29 -30.77
N ALA A 239 9.56 -13.40 -30.05
CA ALA A 239 8.38 -13.53 -29.20
C ALA A 239 8.37 -12.55 -28.02
N VAL A 240 9.54 -12.05 -27.59
CA VAL A 240 9.68 -11.10 -26.47
C VAL A 240 8.77 -9.87 -26.66
N THR A 241 8.69 -9.33 -27.87
CA THR A 241 7.87 -8.14 -28.17
C THR A 241 6.36 -8.34 -27.98
N LYS A 242 5.88 -9.59 -28.02
CA LYS A 242 4.46 -9.96 -27.83
C LYS A 242 4.15 -10.51 -26.45
N HIS A 243 5.15 -11.08 -25.79
CA HIS A 243 5.01 -11.80 -24.52
C HIS A 243 5.62 -11.07 -23.31
N MET A 244 6.26 -9.91 -23.50
CA MET A 244 6.81 -9.14 -22.40
C MET A 244 6.43 -7.66 -22.50
N VAL A 245 5.99 -7.10 -21.39
CA VAL A 245 5.69 -5.68 -21.21
C VAL A 245 6.37 -5.14 -19.95
N ALA A 246 6.50 -3.82 -19.84
CA ALA A 246 7.23 -3.21 -18.73
C ALA A 246 6.39 -2.16 -18.01
N VAL A 247 6.54 -2.09 -16.69
CA VAL A 247 6.11 -0.96 -15.87
C VAL A 247 7.36 -0.25 -15.39
N SER A 248 7.72 0.85 -16.04
CA SER A 248 8.97 1.58 -15.79
C SER A 248 8.94 3.00 -16.35
N THR A 249 9.85 3.84 -15.84
CA THR A 249 10.17 5.15 -16.42
C THR A 249 11.33 5.12 -17.39
N ASN A 250 12.14 4.05 -17.36
CA ASN A 250 13.39 3.98 -18.11
C ASN A 250 13.19 3.32 -19.47
N LEU A 251 12.59 4.06 -20.41
CA LEU A 251 12.26 3.56 -21.75
C LEU A 251 13.49 3.05 -22.51
N THR A 252 14.65 3.69 -22.32
CA THR A 252 15.92 3.25 -22.94
C THR A 252 16.33 1.85 -22.50
N LEU A 253 16.25 1.54 -21.20
CA LEU A 253 16.58 0.20 -20.73
C LEU A 253 15.51 -0.84 -21.09
N VAL A 254 14.24 -0.44 -21.16
CA VAL A 254 13.14 -1.29 -21.65
C VAL A 254 13.38 -1.70 -23.11
N GLU A 255 13.71 -0.74 -23.97
CA GLU A 255 14.03 -0.98 -25.38
C GLU A 255 15.26 -1.88 -25.52
N LYS A 256 16.34 -1.57 -24.79
CA LYS A 256 17.58 -2.39 -24.77
C LYS A 256 17.33 -3.82 -24.30
N PHE A 257 16.34 -4.03 -23.43
CA PHE A 257 15.93 -5.35 -22.98
C PHE A 257 15.14 -6.13 -24.04
N GLY A 258 14.64 -5.46 -25.09
CA GLY A 258 13.89 -6.06 -26.20
C GLY A 258 12.37 -5.96 -26.06
N ILE A 259 11.88 -5.17 -25.10
CA ILE A 259 10.45 -4.85 -24.97
C ILE A 259 10.17 -3.60 -25.81
N ASP A 260 9.09 -3.63 -26.59
CA ASP A 260 8.61 -2.46 -27.33
C ASP A 260 8.30 -1.31 -26.35
N PRO A 261 8.90 -0.12 -26.49
CA PRO A 261 8.61 1.04 -25.63
C PRO A 261 7.12 1.43 -25.60
N ASN A 262 6.36 1.13 -26.66
CA ASN A 262 4.91 1.31 -26.66
C ASN A 262 4.18 0.39 -25.67
N ASN A 263 4.81 -0.72 -25.28
CA ASN A 263 4.35 -1.62 -24.23
C ASN A 263 4.99 -1.33 -22.86
N ALA A 264 5.57 -0.14 -22.69
CA ALA A 264 5.96 0.39 -21.39
C ALA A 264 4.84 1.25 -20.78
N PHE A 265 4.55 1.03 -19.51
CA PHE A 265 3.57 1.76 -18.73
C PHE A 265 4.29 2.56 -17.65
N ALA A 266 4.24 3.89 -17.77
CA ALA A 266 4.97 4.78 -16.90
C ALA A 266 4.31 4.91 -15.52
N PHE A 267 5.11 5.32 -14.55
CA PHE A 267 4.68 5.86 -13.27
C PHE A 267 5.74 6.86 -12.79
N TRP A 268 5.47 7.67 -11.78
CA TRP A 268 6.29 8.86 -11.52
C TRP A 268 7.23 8.72 -10.32
N ASP A 269 8.18 9.65 -10.22
CA ASP A 269 9.17 9.71 -9.14
C ASP A 269 8.53 9.95 -7.77
N TRP A 270 7.47 10.76 -7.70
CA TRP A 270 6.63 11.03 -6.52
C TRP A 270 5.78 9.83 -6.06
N VAL A 271 5.80 8.71 -6.80
CA VAL A 271 5.24 7.43 -6.37
C VAL A 271 6.32 6.64 -5.62
N GLY A 272 6.17 6.56 -4.30
CA GLY A 272 6.96 5.66 -3.46
C GLY A 272 6.58 4.20 -3.69
N GLY A 273 7.55 3.29 -3.68
CA GLY A 273 7.33 1.87 -4.02
C GLY A 273 6.20 1.22 -3.20
N ARG A 274 6.24 1.37 -1.87
CA ARG A 274 5.21 0.85 -0.95
C ARG A 274 3.82 1.50 -1.09
N TYR A 275 3.71 2.59 -1.85
CA TYR A 275 2.44 3.28 -2.16
C TYR A 275 2.01 3.11 -3.64
N SER A 276 2.67 2.23 -4.38
CA SER A 276 2.57 2.19 -5.85
C SER A 276 1.46 1.31 -6.40
N VAL A 277 0.73 0.54 -5.58
CA VAL A 277 -0.30 -0.41 -6.06
C VAL A 277 -1.39 0.24 -6.93
N CYS A 278 -1.74 1.50 -6.67
CA CYS A 278 -2.71 2.25 -7.47
C CYS A 278 -2.15 2.81 -8.80
N SER A 279 -0.85 2.65 -9.05
CA SER A 279 -0.21 3.01 -10.33
C SER A 279 -0.22 1.83 -11.30
N ALA A 280 0.44 1.99 -12.45
CA ALA A 280 0.70 0.89 -13.39
C ALA A 280 1.29 -0.37 -12.73
N VAL A 281 1.98 -0.24 -11.59
CA VAL A 281 2.54 -1.36 -10.81
C VAL A 281 1.48 -2.41 -10.45
N GLY A 282 0.34 -1.98 -9.90
CA GLY A 282 -0.76 -2.89 -9.57
C GLY A 282 -1.86 -2.91 -10.62
N VAL A 283 -2.19 -1.75 -11.18
CA VAL A 283 -3.34 -1.61 -12.10
C VAL A 283 -3.16 -2.46 -13.35
N LEU A 284 -1.95 -2.56 -13.92
CA LEU A 284 -1.73 -3.37 -15.12
C LEU A 284 -1.95 -4.88 -14.91
N PRO A 285 -1.23 -5.56 -14.00
CA PRO A 285 -1.42 -7.00 -13.79
C PRO A 285 -2.84 -7.33 -13.30
N LEU A 286 -3.42 -6.50 -12.43
CA LEU A 286 -4.79 -6.70 -11.95
C LEU A 286 -5.82 -6.53 -13.08
N SER A 287 -5.65 -5.54 -13.97
CA SER A 287 -6.57 -5.35 -15.10
C SER A 287 -6.47 -6.47 -16.12
N LEU A 288 -5.28 -7.05 -16.33
CA LEU A 288 -5.11 -8.23 -17.19
C LEU A 288 -5.86 -9.45 -16.66
N GLN A 289 -5.91 -9.62 -15.34
CA GLN A 289 -6.58 -10.75 -14.67
C GLN A 289 -8.10 -10.54 -14.51
N TYR A 290 -8.51 -9.37 -14.02
CA TYR A 290 -9.89 -9.10 -13.58
C TYR A 290 -10.65 -8.12 -14.47
N GLY A 291 -9.99 -7.50 -15.44
CA GLY A 291 -10.55 -6.40 -16.21
C GLY A 291 -10.43 -5.04 -15.51
N PHE A 292 -10.39 -3.97 -16.28
CA PHE A 292 -10.20 -2.62 -15.75
C PHE A 292 -11.39 -2.15 -14.91
N SER A 293 -12.62 -2.61 -15.18
CA SER A 293 -13.82 -2.24 -14.42
C SER A 293 -13.73 -2.59 -12.93
N VAL A 294 -13.20 -3.76 -12.59
CA VAL A 294 -12.97 -4.19 -11.19
C VAL A 294 -11.90 -3.31 -10.55
N VAL A 295 -10.80 -3.06 -11.26
CA VAL A 295 -9.70 -2.23 -10.75
C VAL A 295 -10.14 -0.77 -10.56
N GLU A 296 -11.00 -0.25 -11.42
CA GLU A 296 -11.55 1.10 -11.26
C GLU A 296 -12.38 1.23 -9.98
N LYS A 297 -13.14 0.20 -9.59
CA LYS A 297 -13.86 0.17 -8.29
C LYS A 297 -12.89 0.22 -7.11
N PHE A 298 -11.79 -0.52 -7.18
CA PHE A 298 -10.70 -0.47 -6.19
C PHE A 298 -10.11 0.94 -6.09
N LEU A 299 -9.80 1.58 -7.23
CA LEU A 299 -9.28 2.96 -7.24
C LEU A 299 -10.29 3.96 -6.67
N LYS A 300 -11.58 3.81 -6.99
CA LYS A 300 -12.66 4.64 -6.42
C LYS A 300 -12.75 4.53 -4.90
N GLY A 301 -12.65 3.31 -4.35
CA GLY A 301 -12.61 3.11 -2.89
C GLY A 301 -11.40 3.79 -2.24
N ALA A 302 -10.22 3.66 -2.85
CA ALA A 302 -9.01 4.34 -2.38
C ALA A 302 -9.11 5.88 -2.49
N SER A 303 -9.75 6.39 -3.54
CA SER A 303 -10.05 7.82 -3.65
C SER A 303 -11.01 8.30 -2.59
N SER A 304 -12.01 7.48 -2.21
CA SER A 304 -13.00 7.88 -1.21
C SER A 304 -12.34 8.13 0.15
N ILE A 305 -11.49 7.19 0.60
CA ILE A 305 -10.79 7.34 1.87
C ILE A 305 -9.73 8.47 1.83
N ASP A 306 -9.15 8.78 0.66
CA ASP A 306 -8.28 9.96 0.51
C ASP A 306 -9.05 11.26 0.71
N GLN A 307 -10.26 11.37 0.15
CA GLN A 307 -11.09 12.56 0.35
C GLN A 307 -11.51 12.67 1.82
N HIS A 308 -11.91 11.56 2.44
CA HIS A 308 -12.20 11.52 3.89
C HIS A 308 -11.02 12.00 4.72
N PHE A 309 -9.83 11.45 4.46
CA PHE A 309 -8.60 11.84 5.14
C PHE A 309 -8.30 13.33 4.99
N LYS A 310 -8.48 13.88 3.79
CA LYS A 310 -8.25 15.29 3.49
C LYS A 310 -9.27 16.20 4.19
N SER A 311 -10.56 15.90 4.12
CA SER A 311 -11.61 16.85 4.46
C SER A 311 -12.18 16.70 5.87
N ALA A 312 -12.29 15.48 6.39
CA ALA A 312 -12.99 15.23 7.65
C ALA A 312 -12.30 15.90 8.85
N PRO A 313 -13.07 16.39 9.85
CA PRO A 313 -12.52 16.87 11.12
C PRO A 313 -11.91 15.69 11.90
N PHE A 314 -10.90 15.93 12.74
CA PHE A 314 -10.10 14.87 13.36
C PHE A 314 -10.94 13.85 14.16
N GLU A 315 -12.01 14.32 14.80
CA GLU A 315 -12.96 13.52 15.59
C GLU A 315 -13.72 12.48 14.75
N LYS A 316 -13.82 12.70 13.44
CA LYS A 316 -14.52 11.82 12.50
C LYS A 316 -13.60 11.21 11.44
N ASN A 317 -12.29 11.46 11.52
CA ASN A 317 -11.34 11.11 10.47
C ASN A 317 -10.67 9.76 10.79
N LEU A 318 -11.11 8.70 10.10
CA LEU A 318 -10.71 7.32 10.37
C LEU A 318 -9.18 7.14 10.36
N PRO A 319 -8.45 7.57 9.31
CA PRO A 319 -6.98 7.48 9.28
C PRO A 319 -6.29 8.30 10.38
N VAL A 320 -6.78 9.51 10.69
CA VAL A 320 -6.19 10.34 11.74
C VAL A 320 -6.36 9.69 13.11
N LEU A 321 -7.55 9.18 13.43
CA LEU A 321 -7.81 8.47 14.67
C LEU A 321 -6.89 7.27 14.84
N LEU A 322 -6.76 6.43 13.81
CA LEU A 322 -5.84 5.28 13.83
C LEU A 322 -4.38 5.71 14.05
N GLY A 323 -3.94 6.77 13.39
CA GLY A 323 -2.60 7.33 13.58
C GLY A 323 -2.36 7.89 14.98
N LEU A 324 -3.32 8.60 15.56
CA LEU A 324 -3.21 9.14 16.91
C LEU A 324 -3.23 8.06 17.99
N LEU A 325 -4.04 7.02 17.81
CA LEU A 325 -4.07 5.86 18.69
C LEU A 325 -2.76 5.06 18.64
N SER A 326 -2.16 4.95 17.46
CA SER A 326 -0.81 4.41 17.29
C SER A 326 0.22 5.24 18.08
N VAL A 327 0.19 6.56 17.95
CA VAL A 327 1.06 7.46 18.73
C VAL A 327 0.83 7.30 20.24
N TRP A 328 -0.42 7.21 20.69
CA TRP A 328 -0.77 6.95 22.09
C TRP A 328 -0.13 5.66 22.61
N ASN A 329 -0.35 4.55 21.91
CA ASN A 329 0.11 3.24 22.33
C ASN A 329 1.64 3.13 22.33
N VAL A 330 2.30 3.63 21.29
CA VAL A 330 3.76 3.50 21.14
C VAL A 330 4.50 4.50 22.02
N SER A 331 4.14 5.78 21.92
CA SER A 331 4.95 6.87 22.50
C SER A 331 4.65 7.13 23.98
N PHE A 332 3.45 6.75 24.46
CA PHE A 332 3.01 7.03 25.82
C PHE A 332 2.78 5.77 26.66
N LEU A 333 2.15 4.74 26.09
CA LEU A 333 1.96 3.46 26.81
C LEU A 333 3.15 2.49 26.67
N GLY A 334 4.06 2.73 25.73
CA GLY A 334 5.25 1.90 25.52
C GLY A 334 4.94 0.53 24.91
N TYR A 335 3.94 0.45 24.04
CA TYR A 335 3.60 -0.75 23.28
C TYR A 335 4.21 -0.66 21.87
N PRO A 336 5.38 -1.29 21.61
CA PRO A 336 6.14 -1.08 20.37
C PRO A 336 5.67 -1.93 19.20
N ALA A 337 4.71 -2.83 19.41
CA ALA A 337 4.29 -3.81 18.41
C ALA A 337 2.79 -3.70 18.13
N ARG A 338 2.42 -3.87 16.86
CA ARG A 338 1.04 -3.86 16.40
C ARG A 338 0.71 -5.16 15.66
N ALA A 339 -0.30 -5.86 16.17
CA ALA A 339 -0.82 -7.06 15.53
C ALA A 339 -1.94 -6.70 14.53
N ILE A 340 -1.82 -7.14 13.28
CA ILE A 340 -2.79 -6.95 12.20
C ILE A 340 -3.48 -8.28 11.96
N LEU A 341 -4.68 -8.45 12.51
CA LEU A 341 -5.40 -9.73 12.54
C LEU A 341 -6.70 -9.65 11.75
N PRO A 342 -6.67 -9.70 10.41
CA PRO A 342 -7.90 -9.67 9.63
C PRO A 342 -8.69 -10.97 9.85
N TYR A 343 -9.94 -10.88 10.27
CA TYR A 343 -10.86 -12.04 10.37
C TYR A 343 -11.46 -12.38 9.00
N SER A 344 -10.58 -12.54 8.01
CA SER A 344 -10.90 -12.92 6.64
C SER A 344 -9.67 -13.52 5.98
N GLN A 345 -9.75 -14.77 5.52
CA GLN A 345 -8.64 -15.44 4.84
C GLN A 345 -8.27 -14.73 3.52
N ALA A 346 -9.21 -14.03 2.88
CA ALA A 346 -8.96 -13.24 1.67
C ALA A 346 -7.89 -12.14 1.90
N LEU A 347 -7.68 -11.73 3.16
CA LEU A 347 -6.74 -10.68 3.53
C LEU A 347 -5.40 -11.24 4.06
N GLU A 348 -5.06 -12.50 3.79
CA GLU A 348 -3.82 -13.13 4.27
C GLU A 348 -2.53 -12.42 3.85
N LYS A 349 -2.56 -11.62 2.78
CA LYS A 349 -1.42 -10.82 2.33
C LYS A 349 -1.48 -9.35 2.77
N PHE A 350 -2.50 -8.97 3.54
CA PHE A 350 -2.65 -7.60 4.04
C PHE A 350 -1.55 -7.23 5.04
N ALA A 351 -1.30 -8.05 6.06
CA ALA A 351 -0.27 -7.77 7.06
C ALA A 351 1.14 -7.64 6.44
N PRO A 352 1.60 -8.55 5.56
CA PRO A 352 2.88 -8.38 4.84
C PRO A 352 2.97 -7.08 4.01
N HIS A 353 1.86 -6.64 3.41
CA HIS A 353 1.84 -5.35 2.71
C HIS A 353 1.99 -4.17 3.68
N ILE A 354 1.22 -4.16 4.77
CA ILE A 354 1.26 -3.08 5.76
C ILE A 354 2.60 -3.02 6.50
N GLN A 355 3.25 -4.16 6.75
CA GLN A 355 4.61 -4.21 7.29
C GLN A 355 5.56 -3.31 6.50
N GLN A 356 5.58 -3.44 5.17
CA GLN A 356 6.41 -2.57 4.35
C GLN A 356 5.94 -1.12 4.41
N VAL A 357 4.63 -0.87 4.26
CA VAL A 357 4.07 0.49 4.26
C VAL A 357 4.44 1.25 5.53
N SER A 358 4.34 0.61 6.68
CA SER A 358 4.54 1.21 8.00
C SER A 358 6.01 1.22 8.40
N MET A 359 6.66 0.05 8.46
CA MET A 359 8.02 -0.08 9.02
C MET A 359 9.06 0.64 8.16
N GLU A 360 8.97 0.56 6.83
CA GLU A 360 9.90 1.26 5.92
C GLU A 360 9.65 2.79 5.90
N SER A 361 8.42 3.24 6.21
CA SER A 361 8.09 4.67 6.30
C SER A 361 8.52 5.28 7.62
N ASN A 362 8.20 4.61 8.73
CA ASN A 362 8.19 5.21 10.06
C ASN A 362 9.31 4.70 10.97
N GLY A 363 10.00 3.60 10.61
CA GLY A 363 11.19 3.13 11.33
C GLY A 363 12.40 4.03 11.04
N LYS A 364 12.45 5.21 11.66
CA LYS A 364 13.42 6.28 11.38
C LYS A 364 14.07 6.82 12.65
N GLY A 365 15.39 6.83 12.69
CA GLY A 365 16.16 7.36 13.83
C GLY A 365 16.40 8.88 13.80
N VAL A 366 15.93 9.60 12.79
CA VAL A 366 16.23 11.03 12.57
C VAL A 366 14.94 11.76 12.18
N SER A 367 14.73 12.94 12.79
CA SER A 367 13.62 13.83 12.49
C SER A 367 13.74 14.48 11.09
N ILE A 368 12.67 15.15 10.64
CA ILE A 368 12.68 15.86 9.36
C ILE A 368 13.68 17.03 9.31
N ASP A 369 14.06 17.56 10.48
CA ASP A 369 15.03 18.65 10.64
C ASP A 369 16.47 18.15 10.76
N GLY A 370 16.70 16.83 10.59
CA GLY A 370 18.03 16.23 10.66
C GLY A 370 18.54 15.97 12.08
N VAL A 371 17.69 16.12 13.10
CA VAL A 371 18.05 15.86 14.50
C VAL A 371 17.82 14.39 14.84
N PRO A 372 18.82 13.65 15.37
CA PRO A 372 18.63 12.30 15.89
C PRO A 372 17.55 12.25 16.98
N LEU A 373 16.66 11.27 16.89
CA LEU A 373 15.56 11.14 17.85
C LEU A 373 16.02 10.41 19.12
N PRO A 374 15.66 10.89 20.33
CA PRO A 374 16.06 10.25 21.58
C PRO A 374 15.16 9.06 21.98
N TYR A 375 14.35 8.55 21.05
CA TYR A 375 13.40 7.46 21.27
C TYR A 375 13.20 6.64 19.97
N GLU A 376 12.66 5.43 20.13
CA GLU A 376 12.32 4.55 19.01
C GLU A 376 11.06 5.04 18.27
N THR A 377 11.03 4.83 16.96
CA THR A 377 9.91 5.22 16.10
C THR A 377 9.42 4.06 15.24
N GLY A 378 8.16 4.16 14.83
CA GLY A 378 7.49 3.10 14.10
C GLY A 378 7.12 1.93 15.01
N GLU A 379 6.15 1.15 14.56
CA GLU A 379 5.73 -0.08 15.24
C GLU A 379 6.39 -1.27 14.56
N ILE A 380 6.61 -2.33 15.33
CA ILE A 380 6.82 -3.66 14.77
C ILE A 380 5.45 -4.19 14.35
N ASP A 381 5.19 -4.18 13.05
CA ASP A 381 3.96 -4.73 12.48
C ASP A 381 4.11 -6.23 12.21
N PHE A 382 3.13 -7.01 12.64
CA PHE A 382 3.05 -8.45 12.36
C PHE A 382 1.60 -8.91 12.38
N GLY A 383 1.32 -10.10 11.85
CA GLY A 383 -0.02 -10.66 11.95
C GLY A 383 -0.32 -11.74 10.92
N GLU A 384 -1.40 -12.46 11.19
CA GLU A 384 -1.95 -13.54 10.38
C GLU A 384 -3.49 -13.46 10.45
N PRO A 385 -4.24 -13.99 9.46
CA PRO A 385 -5.69 -14.02 9.52
C PRO A 385 -6.23 -14.73 10.76
N GLY A 386 -7.33 -14.23 11.32
CA GLY A 386 -8.12 -14.95 12.31
C GLY A 386 -8.84 -16.15 11.68
N THR A 387 -8.91 -17.32 12.31
CA THR A 387 -8.48 -17.70 13.68
C THR A 387 -7.07 -18.29 13.77
N ASN A 388 -6.28 -18.26 12.69
CA ASN A 388 -4.91 -18.79 12.68
C ASN A 388 -3.96 -17.93 13.54
N GLY A 389 -4.06 -16.60 13.43
CA GLY A 389 -3.26 -15.67 14.21
C GLY A 389 -3.36 -15.90 15.73
N PRO A 390 -4.57 -15.94 16.32
CA PRO A 390 -4.73 -16.25 17.73
C PRO A 390 -4.19 -17.61 18.18
N THR A 391 -4.09 -18.62 17.31
CA THR A 391 -3.50 -19.93 17.69
C THR A 391 -1.97 -19.96 17.54
N GLN A 392 -1.40 -19.07 16.74
CA GLN A 392 0.05 -19.02 16.44
C GLN A 392 0.81 -17.94 17.22
N LEU A 393 0.18 -16.78 17.42
CA LEU A 393 0.84 -15.54 17.88
C LEU A 393 0.38 -15.10 19.27
N LEU A 394 -0.83 -15.47 19.67
CA LEU A 394 -1.38 -15.15 20.99
C LEU A 394 -1.40 -16.44 21.81
N PRO A 395 -0.59 -16.61 22.87
CA PRO A 395 -0.71 -17.79 23.71
C PRO A 395 -2.11 -17.80 24.31
N ILE A 396 -2.91 -18.80 23.92
CA ILE A 396 -4.32 -18.96 24.32
C ILE A 396 -4.49 -19.01 25.86
N ASN A 397 -3.42 -19.13 26.65
CA ASN A 397 -3.46 -19.12 28.12
C ASN A 397 -2.14 -18.69 28.80
N SER A 398 -1.47 -17.59 28.42
CA SER A 398 -0.32 -17.11 29.24
C SER A 398 -0.16 -15.59 29.32
N PRO A 399 0.15 -15.04 30.52
CA PRO A 399 0.44 -13.63 30.72
C PRO A 399 1.88 -13.36 30.25
N GLY A 400 2.06 -13.21 28.93
CA GLY A 400 3.27 -12.62 28.38
C GLY A 400 3.30 -11.09 28.61
N PRO A 401 4.48 -10.45 28.51
CA PRO A 401 4.64 -9.00 28.76
C PRO A 401 3.89 -8.11 27.75
N CYS A 402 3.41 -8.67 26.63
CA CYS A 402 2.37 -8.03 25.82
C CYS A 402 1.02 -8.36 26.45
N HIS A 403 0.52 -7.45 27.28
CA HIS A 403 -0.84 -7.49 27.80
C HIS A 403 -1.84 -7.38 26.63
N THR A 404 -2.23 -8.50 26.05
CA THR A 404 -3.48 -8.61 25.29
C THR A 404 -4.62 -8.83 26.26
N LEU A 405 -5.42 -7.78 26.46
CA LEU A 405 -6.77 -7.83 27.03
C LEU A 405 -7.76 -7.22 26.04
#